data_AF-A0A0M8Y5L8-F1
#
_entry.id   AF-A0A0M8Y5L8-F1
#
_cell.length_a   1.000
_cell.length_b   1.000
_cell.length_c   1.000
_cell.angle_alpha   90.00
_cell.angle_beta   90.00
_cell.angle_gamma   90.00
#
_symmetry.space_group_name_H-M   'P 1'
#
loop_
_entity.id
_entity.type
_entity.pdbx_description
1 polymer ?
#
loop_
_entity_poly.entity_id
_entity_poly.type
_entity_poly.pdbx_seq_one_letter_code
_entity_poly.pdbx_strand_id
1 'polypeptide(L)'
;MELTARLAPVVFAELYQELQSSCATQMADRLADIDRDLDWLSLTIQRYEALWAYRLTLPDPQERYQPLDADHAALAAWIAAGLRGYGPSNEINQAVQQAVRDRTAGDPPELVRDHSRVALVAWSLGQVVGDYDRSLPVVFCEPLADRSVQLAYEGLVQHVVGLPEVDEWPEMLGSAVLWRACGLADGLRPQRGGRSNLEASVNELIAGMRRYVSSTVLSQWAKEWPEYKKVRNGFTHVAGENGAYSFADVASRMRNRSEVAPALTSATTFVGHSLAEELLDSPLARWRAVADNLEWELQAYEDFAPAGSDSWTSPHSG
;
A
#
# COMPACT_ATOMS: atom_id res chain seq x y z
N MET A 1 3.88 18.90 4.73
CA MET A 1 4.12 17.58 5.32
C MET A 1 4.81 16.75 4.26
N GLU A 2 6.01 16.27 4.52
CA GLU A 2 6.72 15.33 3.64
C GLU A 2 6.08 13.95 3.81
N LEU A 3 5.63 13.33 2.72
CA LEU A 3 5.01 12.01 2.74
C LEU A 3 6.10 10.97 2.49
N THR A 4 6.55 10.30 3.56
CA THR A 4 7.50 9.20 3.47
C THR A 4 6.95 8.03 4.28
N ALA A 5 6.85 6.85 3.66
CA ALA A 5 6.52 5.63 4.39
C ALA A 5 7.70 5.25 5.28
N ARG A 6 7.43 5.08 6.57
CA ARG A 6 8.43 4.89 7.61
C ARG A 6 7.91 3.83 8.58
N LEU A 7 8.35 2.59 8.36
CA LEU A 7 7.86 1.40 9.06
C LEU A 7 8.80 1.00 10.21
N ALA A 8 8.22 0.57 11.32
CA ALA A 8 8.95 0.02 12.47
C ALA A 8 9.43 -1.42 12.22
N PRO A 9 10.49 -1.90 12.93
CA PRO A 9 11.04 -3.26 12.76
C PRO A 9 10.01 -4.38 12.85
N VAL A 10 9.07 -4.27 13.80
CA VAL A 10 8.00 -5.26 13.99
C VAL A 10 7.19 -5.49 12.72
N VAL A 11 6.98 -4.46 11.90
CA VAL A 11 6.25 -4.58 10.64
C VAL A 11 6.98 -5.51 9.67
N PHE A 12 8.31 -5.41 9.59
CA PHE A 12 9.11 -6.23 8.67
C PHE A 12 9.15 -7.69 9.12
N ALA A 13 9.28 -7.94 10.43
CA ALA A 13 9.22 -9.29 10.98
C ALA A 13 7.89 -9.97 10.63
N GLU A 14 6.76 -9.33 10.95
CA GLU A 14 5.42 -9.88 10.67
C GLU A 14 5.14 -10.01 9.17
N LEU A 15 5.55 -9.02 8.37
CA LEU A 15 5.36 -9.07 6.92
C LEU A 15 6.12 -10.25 6.33
N TYR A 16 7.41 -10.39 6.60
CA TYR A 16 8.20 -11.46 6.01
C TYR A 16 7.81 -12.84 6.54
N GLN A 17 7.42 -12.95 7.80
CA GLN A 17 6.90 -14.20 8.36
C GLN A 17 5.62 -14.64 7.65
N GLU A 18 4.67 -13.72 7.43
CA GLU A 18 3.42 -14.03 6.73
C GLU A 18 3.67 -14.34 5.24
N LEU A 19 4.55 -13.59 4.58
CA LEU A 19 4.92 -13.88 3.18
C LEU A 19 5.61 -15.24 3.05
N GLN A 20 6.50 -15.59 3.99
CA GLN A 20 7.18 -16.87 3.99
C GLN A 20 6.20 -18.04 4.25
N SER A 21 5.28 -17.90 5.19
CA SER A 21 4.32 -18.95 5.53
C SER A 21 3.26 -19.17 4.45
N SER A 22 2.74 -18.09 3.86
CA SER A 22 1.64 -18.13 2.91
C SER A 22 2.08 -18.21 1.44
N CYS A 23 3.31 -17.80 1.12
CA CYS A 23 3.81 -17.70 -0.27
C CYS A 23 5.23 -18.26 -0.46
N ALA A 24 5.65 -19.26 0.34
CA ALA A 24 7.02 -19.80 0.35
C ALA A 24 7.60 -20.07 -1.05
N THR A 25 6.84 -20.73 -1.94
CA THR A 25 7.32 -21.10 -3.28
C THR A 25 7.57 -19.86 -4.14
N GLN A 26 6.60 -18.95 -4.23
CA GLN A 26 6.73 -17.70 -5.00
C GLN A 26 7.82 -16.79 -4.40
N MET A 27 7.96 -16.82 -3.07
CA MET A 27 9.03 -16.13 -2.36
C MET A 27 10.41 -16.67 -2.74
N ALA A 28 10.58 -18.00 -2.81
CA ALA A 28 11.85 -18.61 -3.21
C ALA A 28 12.27 -18.16 -4.62
N ASP A 29 11.35 -18.19 -5.58
CA ASP A 29 11.62 -17.72 -6.95
C ASP A 29 12.04 -16.24 -6.95
N ARG A 30 11.31 -15.40 -6.19
CA ARG A 30 11.59 -13.97 -6.11
C ARG A 30 12.93 -13.65 -5.46
N LEU A 31 13.31 -14.37 -4.40
CA LEU A 31 14.60 -14.17 -3.72
C LEU A 31 15.77 -14.64 -4.59
N ALA A 32 15.57 -15.70 -5.38
CA ALA A 32 16.59 -16.21 -6.30
C ALA A 32 17.01 -15.15 -7.34
N ASP A 33 16.12 -14.23 -7.73
CA ASP A 33 16.47 -13.11 -8.65
C ASP A 33 17.63 -12.25 -8.11
N ILE A 34 17.76 -12.15 -6.78
CA ILE A 34 18.81 -11.36 -6.09
C ILE A 34 19.84 -12.25 -5.39
N ASP A 35 19.97 -13.50 -5.82
CA ASP A 35 20.92 -14.49 -5.27
C ASP A 35 20.70 -14.76 -3.77
N ARG A 36 19.45 -14.73 -3.32
CA ARG A 36 19.01 -15.05 -1.95
C ARG A 36 18.06 -16.25 -1.94
N ASP A 37 17.89 -16.85 -0.78
CA ASP A 37 17.00 -17.99 -0.56
C ASP A 37 16.10 -17.79 0.68
N LEU A 38 15.26 -18.79 0.95
CA LEU A 38 14.35 -18.75 2.10
C LEU A 38 15.08 -18.81 3.44
N ASP A 39 16.30 -19.37 3.49
CA ASP A 39 17.10 -19.42 4.72
C ASP A 39 17.61 -18.01 5.06
N TRP A 40 18.05 -17.25 4.05
CA TRP A 40 18.36 -15.83 4.19
C TRP A 40 17.15 -15.03 4.68
N LEU A 41 15.94 -15.30 4.16
CA LEU A 41 14.72 -14.63 4.62
C LEU A 41 14.40 -14.99 6.08
N SER A 42 14.51 -16.26 6.46
CA SER A 42 14.31 -16.70 7.84
C SER A 42 15.30 -16.06 8.81
N LEU A 43 16.58 -15.97 8.43
CA LEU A 43 17.59 -15.26 9.23
C LEU A 43 17.26 -13.76 9.33
N THR A 44 16.82 -13.16 8.24
CA THR A 44 16.41 -11.75 8.20
C THR A 44 15.22 -11.48 9.13
N ILE A 45 14.20 -12.35 9.15
CA ILE A 45 13.08 -12.30 10.10
C ILE A 45 13.61 -12.33 11.54
N GLN A 46 14.49 -13.28 11.86
CA GLN A 46 15.07 -13.40 13.21
C GLN A 46 15.84 -12.14 13.63
N ARG A 47 16.54 -11.48 12.70
CA ARG A 47 17.24 -10.23 13.01
C ARG A 47 16.29 -9.05 13.26
N TYR A 48 15.19 -8.94 12.52
CA TYR A 48 14.15 -7.95 12.84
C TYR A 48 13.48 -8.23 14.19
N GLU A 49 13.26 -9.51 14.52
CA GLU A 49 12.76 -9.92 15.84
C GLU A 49 13.73 -9.52 16.96
N ALA A 50 15.02 -9.79 16.78
CA ALA A 50 16.06 -9.40 17.74
C ALA A 50 16.13 -7.88 17.92
N LEU A 51 16.07 -7.13 16.81
CA LEU A 51 16.02 -5.67 16.85
C LEU A 51 14.77 -5.16 17.58
N TRP A 52 13.61 -5.74 17.32
CA TRP A 52 12.39 -5.37 18.02
C TRP A 52 12.46 -5.71 19.52
N ALA A 53 12.97 -6.90 19.87
CA ALA A 53 13.19 -7.30 21.26
C ALA A 53 14.14 -6.36 22.00
N TYR A 54 15.27 -5.99 21.37
CA TYR A 54 16.20 -4.99 21.89
C TYR A 54 15.48 -3.66 22.15
N ARG A 55 14.71 -3.18 21.17
CA ARG A 55 14.00 -1.92 21.26
C ARG A 55 12.94 -1.91 22.36
N LEU A 56 12.26 -3.02 22.60
CA LEU A 56 11.33 -3.13 23.74
C LEU A 56 12.01 -2.93 25.10
N THR A 57 13.33 -3.13 25.20
CA THR A 57 14.09 -2.85 26.43
C THR A 57 14.38 -1.36 26.64
N LEU A 58 14.20 -0.53 25.60
CA LEU A 58 14.50 0.90 25.67
C LEU A 58 13.50 1.61 26.61
N PRO A 59 14.01 2.56 27.42
CA PRO A 59 13.20 3.27 28.40
C PRO A 59 12.21 4.23 27.73
N ASP A 60 12.54 4.80 26.57
CA ASP A 60 11.66 5.68 25.80
C ASP A 60 10.79 4.86 24.81
N PRO A 61 9.45 4.85 24.97
CA PRO A 61 8.55 4.22 24.02
C PRO A 61 8.67 4.73 22.58
N GLN A 62 9.09 5.99 22.36
CA GLN A 62 9.26 6.55 21.01
C GLN A 62 10.41 5.90 20.25
N GLU A 63 11.51 5.60 20.94
CA GLU A 63 12.66 4.92 20.35
C GLU A 63 12.31 3.50 19.88
N ARG A 64 11.31 2.86 20.52
CA ARG A 64 10.86 1.52 20.11
C ARG A 64 10.34 1.51 18.68
N TYR A 65 9.55 2.52 18.36
CA TYR A 65 8.85 2.66 17.08
C TYR A 65 9.63 3.48 16.06
N GLN A 66 10.87 3.89 16.37
CA GLN A 66 11.69 4.66 15.44
C GLN A 66 11.77 3.95 14.08
N PRO A 67 11.36 4.57 12.99
CA PRO A 67 11.35 3.87 11.71
C PRO A 67 12.78 3.51 11.29
N LEU A 68 12.89 2.40 10.55
CA LEU A 68 14.15 2.04 9.90
C LEU A 68 14.40 2.89 8.67
N ASP A 69 15.60 2.75 8.11
CA ASP A 69 15.94 3.42 6.86
C ASP A 69 14.99 3.00 5.72
N ALA A 70 14.83 3.89 4.74
CA ALA A 70 13.94 3.69 3.60
C ALA A 70 14.28 2.42 2.80
N ASP A 71 15.53 2.00 2.78
CA ASP A 71 15.99 0.78 2.09
C ASP A 71 15.27 -0.49 2.58
N HIS A 72 14.91 -0.57 3.87
CA HIS A 72 14.14 -1.70 4.41
C HIS A 72 12.75 -1.78 3.79
N ALA A 73 12.08 -0.63 3.72
CA ALA A 73 10.76 -0.50 3.13
C ALA A 73 10.79 -0.74 1.60
N ALA A 74 11.84 -0.26 0.94
CA ALA A 74 12.07 -0.45 -0.49
C ALA A 74 12.24 -1.94 -0.85
N LEU A 75 13.09 -2.68 -0.13
CA LEU A 75 13.29 -4.11 -0.38
C LEU A 75 12.01 -4.90 -0.13
N ALA A 76 11.31 -4.60 0.97
CA ALA A 76 10.04 -5.25 1.30
C ALA A 76 8.98 -5.00 0.21
N ALA A 77 8.91 -3.78 -0.32
CA ALA A 77 8.02 -3.44 -1.44
C ALA A 77 8.38 -4.22 -2.72
N TRP A 78 9.66 -4.34 -3.06
CA TRP A 78 10.11 -5.09 -4.23
C TRP A 78 9.85 -6.60 -4.11
N ILE A 79 10.03 -7.17 -2.91
CA ILE A 79 9.70 -8.55 -2.59
C ILE A 79 8.18 -8.77 -2.77
N ALA A 80 7.36 -7.94 -2.13
CA ALA A 80 5.90 -8.06 -2.18
C ALA A 80 5.36 -7.92 -3.62
N ALA A 81 5.90 -7.00 -4.42
CA ALA A 81 5.51 -6.83 -5.83
C ALA A 81 5.72 -8.10 -6.66
N GLY A 82 6.75 -8.89 -6.33
CA GLY A 82 7.04 -10.22 -6.89
C GLY A 82 5.87 -11.20 -6.78
N LEU A 83 5.05 -11.05 -5.75
CA LEU A 83 3.99 -11.97 -5.39
C LEU A 83 2.64 -11.64 -6.04
N ARG A 84 2.58 -10.60 -6.91
CA ARG A 84 1.33 -10.23 -7.60
C ARG A 84 0.66 -11.41 -8.29
N GLY A 85 1.42 -12.37 -8.82
CA GLY A 85 0.90 -13.56 -9.48
C GLY A 85 0.11 -14.53 -8.59
N TYR A 86 0.20 -14.39 -7.26
CA TYR A 86 -0.40 -15.29 -6.28
C TYR A 86 -1.92 -15.06 -6.07
N GLY A 87 -2.45 -13.93 -6.51
CA GLY A 87 -3.87 -13.58 -6.35
C GLY A 87 -4.04 -12.22 -5.67
N PRO A 88 -5.18 -11.93 -5.02
CA PRO A 88 -5.39 -10.69 -4.27
C PRO A 88 -4.56 -10.62 -2.98
N SER A 89 -3.99 -9.44 -2.68
CA SER A 89 -3.19 -9.24 -1.45
C SER A 89 -4.02 -9.06 -0.17
N ASN A 90 -5.35 -9.10 -0.25
CA ASN A 90 -6.25 -8.72 0.86
C ASN A 90 -6.10 -9.59 2.11
N GLU A 91 -5.98 -10.92 1.94
CA GLU A 91 -5.90 -11.86 3.05
C GLU A 91 -4.58 -11.69 3.82
N ILE A 92 -3.46 -11.66 3.09
CA ILE A 92 -2.13 -11.39 3.65
C ILE A 92 -2.09 -10.01 4.30
N ASN A 93 -2.65 -8.98 3.66
CA ASN A 93 -2.73 -7.65 4.25
C ASN A 93 -3.44 -7.67 5.61
N GLN A 94 -4.57 -8.37 5.71
CA GLN A 94 -5.32 -8.49 6.96
C GLN A 94 -4.54 -9.26 8.02
N ALA A 95 -3.86 -10.36 7.64
CA ALA A 95 -3.03 -11.15 8.54
C ALA A 95 -1.87 -10.32 9.11
N VAL A 96 -1.09 -9.64 8.26
CA VAL A 96 0.01 -8.78 8.70
C VAL A 96 -0.50 -7.64 9.60
N GLN A 97 -1.56 -6.94 9.20
CA GLN A 97 -2.14 -5.88 10.03
C GLN A 97 -2.62 -6.40 11.38
N GLN A 98 -3.16 -7.61 11.43
CA GLN A 98 -3.63 -8.21 12.68
C GLN A 98 -2.44 -8.60 13.57
N ALA A 99 -1.43 -9.25 13.01
CA ALA A 99 -0.25 -9.67 13.76
C ALA A 99 0.52 -8.48 14.36
N VAL A 100 0.71 -7.40 13.57
CA VAL A 100 1.29 -6.15 14.08
C VAL A 100 0.43 -5.58 15.21
N ARG A 101 -0.90 -5.50 15.03
CA ARG A 101 -1.81 -5.00 16.08
C ARG A 101 -1.71 -5.81 17.37
N ASP A 102 -1.63 -7.13 17.27
CA ASP A 102 -1.56 -8.01 18.43
C ASP A 102 -0.25 -7.82 19.21
N ARG A 103 0.87 -7.60 18.49
CA ARG A 103 2.17 -7.32 19.12
C ARG A 103 2.28 -5.95 19.74
N THR A 104 1.49 -4.99 19.28
CA THR A 104 1.48 -3.61 19.78
C THR A 104 0.27 -3.30 20.66
N ALA A 105 -0.55 -4.29 21.02
CA ALA A 105 -1.85 -4.09 21.67
C ALA A 105 -1.76 -3.41 23.05
N GLY A 106 -0.60 -3.50 23.72
CA GLY A 106 -0.34 -2.87 25.01
C GLY A 106 0.23 -1.45 24.93
N ASP A 107 0.57 -0.95 23.75
CA ASP A 107 1.24 0.33 23.57
C ASP A 107 0.26 1.49 23.30
N PRO A 108 0.65 2.74 23.61
CA PRO A 108 -0.13 3.93 23.29
C PRO A 108 -0.53 4.00 21.81
N PRO A 109 -1.83 4.21 21.48
CA PRO A 109 -2.32 4.20 20.10
C PRO A 109 -1.58 5.18 19.17
N GLU A 110 -1.16 6.34 19.69
CA GLU A 110 -0.46 7.36 18.91
C GLU A 110 0.90 6.86 18.42
N LEU A 111 1.64 6.11 19.25
CA LEU A 111 2.94 5.55 18.89
C LEU A 111 2.83 4.46 17.82
N VAL A 112 1.81 3.60 17.96
CA VAL A 112 1.53 2.54 17.00
C VAL A 112 1.08 3.13 15.66
N ARG A 113 0.29 4.22 15.71
CA ARG A 113 -0.28 4.85 14.51
C ARG A 113 0.79 5.34 13.54
N ASP A 114 1.83 5.96 14.05
CA ASP A 114 2.75 6.74 13.23
C ASP A 114 3.79 5.88 12.49
N HIS A 115 4.02 4.63 12.90
CA HIS A 115 5.08 3.78 12.31
C HIS A 115 4.71 2.31 12.10
N SER A 116 3.55 1.84 12.57
CA SER A 116 3.20 0.41 12.52
C SER A 116 2.00 0.09 11.61
N ARG A 117 1.33 1.12 11.06
CA ARG A 117 0.17 0.93 10.18
C ARG A 117 0.59 0.63 8.75
N VAL A 118 0.88 -0.63 8.48
CA VAL A 118 1.23 -1.14 7.14
C VAL A 118 0.00 -1.47 6.30
N ALA A 119 0.12 -1.34 4.99
CA ALA A 119 -0.86 -1.84 4.03
C ALA A 119 -0.17 -2.42 2.78
N LEU A 120 -0.72 -3.54 2.30
CA LEU A 120 -0.44 -4.14 1.00
C LEU A 120 -1.63 -3.89 0.07
N VAL A 121 -1.45 -2.97 -0.87
CA VAL A 121 -2.48 -2.60 -1.85
C VAL A 121 -2.05 -3.07 -3.23
N ALA A 122 -2.75 -4.08 -3.77
CA ALA A 122 -2.40 -4.71 -5.05
C ALA A 122 -0.92 -5.12 -5.10
N TRP A 123 -0.42 -5.70 -4.00
CA TRP A 123 0.97 -6.11 -3.79
C TRP A 123 2.02 -4.99 -3.74
N SER A 124 1.59 -3.73 -3.67
CA SER A 124 2.46 -2.63 -3.30
C SER A 124 2.39 -2.34 -1.82
N LEU A 125 3.56 -2.30 -1.18
CA LEU A 125 3.72 -1.98 0.22
C LEU A 125 3.65 -0.48 0.46
N GLY A 126 2.94 -0.09 1.50
CA GLY A 126 2.95 1.28 1.99
C GLY A 126 2.49 1.38 3.44
N GLN A 127 2.47 2.62 3.91
CA GLN A 127 2.03 3.00 5.23
C GLN A 127 0.71 3.75 5.17
N VAL A 128 -0.26 3.34 5.98
CA VAL A 128 -1.52 4.06 6.14
C VAL A 128 -1.27 5.32 6.97
N VAL A 129 -1.68 6.46 6.45
CA VAL A 129 -1.49 7.77 7.09
C VAL A 129 -2.83 8.44 7.40
N GLY A 130 -2.86 9.18 8.51
CA GLY A 130 -4.06 9.83 9.01
C GLY A 130 -5.10 8.87 9.54
N ASP A 131 -6.28 9.41 9.81
CA ASP A 131 -7.35 8.71 10.52
C ASP A 131 -8.60 8.51 9.64
N TYR A 132 -8.43 8.67 8.33
CA TYR A 132 -9.49 8.39 7.37
C TYR A 132 -9.97 6.93 7.53
N ASP A 133 -9.16 5.94 7.17
CA ASP A 133 -9.50 4.54 7.36
C ASP A 133 -8.27 3.73 7.81
N ARG A 134 -8.49 2.49 8.27
CA ARG A 134 -7.45 1.53 8.61
C ARG A 134 -6.63 1.03 7.43
N SER A 135 -7.09 1.27 6.20
CA SER A 135 -6.41 0.78 4.99
C SER A 135 -6.03 1.88 3.99
N LEU A 136 -6.58 3.10 4.12
CA LEU A 136 -6.44 4.17 3.15
C LEU A 136 -6.51 5.56 3.81
N PRO A 137 -5.88 6.58 3.21
CA PRO A 137 -4.94 6.50 2.09
C PRO A 137 -3.59 5.92 2.52
N VAL A 138 -2.79 5.50 1.54
CA VAL A 138 -1.47 4.89 1.77
C VAL A 138 -0.37 5.78 1.18
N VAL A 139 0.73 5.95 1.91
CA VAL A 139 1.99 6.42 1.34
C VAL A 139 2.78 5.18 0.95
N PHE A 140 3.05 4.99 -0.34
CA PHE A 140 3.81 3.84 -0.81
C PHE A 140 5.30 3.95 -0.42
N CYS A 141 5.93 2.81 -0.19
CA CYS A 141 7.33 2.72 0.21
C CYS A 141 8.31 3.08 -0.92
N GLU A 142 7.87 2.91 -2.17
CA GLU A 142 8.61 3.33 -3.36
C GLU A 142 7.79 4.36 -4.15
N PRO A 143 8.43 5.36 -4.76
CA PRO A 143 7.75 6.33 -5.61
C PRO A 143 7.48 5.74 -7.01
N LEU A 144 6.42 6.21 -7.66
CA LEU A 144 6.24 5.98 -9.10
C LEU A 144 7.32 6.71 -9.91
N ALA A 145 7.74 6.11 -11.02
CA ALA A 145 8.70 6.70 -11.95
C ALA A 145 8.17 7.97 -12.63
N ASP A 146 6.87 8.01 -12.96
CA ASP A 146 6.23 9.23 -13.48
C ASP A 146 6.02 10.24 -12.35
N ARG A 147 6.83 11.30 -12.35
CA ARG A 147 6.78 12.34 -11.32
C ARG A 147 5.45 13.09 -11.27
N SER A 148 4.77 13.28 -12.41
CA SER A 148 3.48 13.96 -12.44
C SER A 148 2.39 13.12 -11.79
N VAL A 149 2.36 11.82 -12.06
CA VAL A 149 1.43 10.89 -11.40
C VAL A 149 1.75 10.78 -9.91
N GLN A 150 3.03 10.65 -9.55
CA GLN A 150 3.48 10.62 -8.16
C GLN A 150 3.01 11.86 -7.38
N LEU A 151 3.24 13.06 -7.90
CA LEU A 151 2.81 14.31 -7.27
C LEU A 151 1.29 14.41 -7.14
N ALA A 152 0.54 13.95 -8.16
CA ALA A 152 -0.91 13.92 -8.11
C ALA A 152 -1.42 12.97 -7.01
N TYR A 153 -0.75 11.82 -6.82
CA TYR A 153 -1.09 10.86 -5.77
C TYR A 153 -0.73 11.40 -4.38
N GLU A 154 0.48 11.93 -4.21
CA GLU A 154 0.91 12.60 -2.97
C GLU A 154 -0.08 13.71 -2.58
N GLY A 155 -0.52 14.53 -3.54
CA GLY A 155 -1.53 15.56 -3.32
C GLY A 155 -2.91 15.02 -2.95
N LEU A 156 -3.30 13.84 -3.45
CA LEU A 156 -4.51 13.14 -3.01
C LEU A 156 -4.38 12.65 -1.56
N VAL A 157 -3.25 12.03 -1.21
CA VAL A 157 -2.98 11.55 0.16
C VAL A 157 -2.98 12.72 1.14
N GLN A 158 -2.26 13.81 0.85
CA GLN A 158 -2.24 15.02 1.67
C GLN A 158 -3.63 15.63 1.85
N HIS A 159 -4.42 15.67 0.76
CA HIS A 159 -5.80 16.16 0.81
C HIS A 159 -6.62 15.34 1.78
N VAL A 160 -6.63 14.00 1.63
CA VAL A 160 -7.45 13.09 2.44
C VAL A 160 -7.02 13.07 3.91
N VAL A 161 -5.72 13.07 4.20
CA VAL A 161 -5.20 13.12 5.59
C VAL A 161 -5.62 14.41 6.30
N GLY A 162 -5.78 15.51 5.56
CA GLY A 162 -6.25 16.78 6.10
C GLY A 162 -7.77 16.89 6.25
N LEU A 163 -8.55 15.88 5.84
CA LEU A 163 -10.02 15.92 5.93
C LEU A 163 -10.50 15.62 7.35
N PRO A 164 -11.57 16.29 7.81
CA PRO A 164 -12.19 15.97 9.09
C PRO A 164 -12.89 14.60 9.04
N GLU A 165 -12.82 13.86 10.16
CA GLU A 165 -13.57 12.61 10.39
C GLU A 165 -15.05 12.88 10.68
N VAL A 166 -15.75 13.42 9.68
CA VAL A 166 -17.19 13.61 9.70
C VAL A 166 -17.80 12.96 8.47
N ASP A 167 -19.05 12.51 8.57
CA ASP A 167 -19.74 11.84 7.46
C ASP A 167 -20.11 12.80 6.33
N GLU A 168 -20.32 14.08 6.67
CA GLU A 168 -20.65 15.14 5.73
C GLU A 168 -19.53 16.17 5.59
N TRP A 169 -19.01 16.32 4.38
CA TRP A 169 -18.05 17.34 4.01
C TRP A 169 -18.69 18.46 3.20
N PRO A 170 -18.06 19.64 3.13
CA PRO A 170 -18.27 20.54 2.02
C PRO A 170 -18.03 19.78 0.70
N GLU A 171 -18.93 19.97 -0.27
CA GLU A 171 -18.89 19.31 -1.59
C GLU A 171 -17.49 19.36 -2.22
N MET A 172 -16.85 20.53 -2.19
CA MET A 172 -15.53 20.75 -2.78
C MET A 172 -14.46 19.78 -2.26
N LEU A 173 -14.57 19.32 -1.01
CA LEU A 173 -13.62 18.37 -0.44
C LEU A 173 -13.79 16.98 -1.06
N GLY A 174 -15.04 16.53 -1.25
CA GLY A 174 -15.34 15.25 -1.87
C GLY A 174 -15.11 15.24 -3.38
N SER A 175 -15.52 16.30 -4.08
CA SER A 175 -15.27 16.40 -5.52
C SER A 175 -13.78 16.46 -5.83
N ALA A 176 -12.98 17.16 -5.03
CA ALA A 176 -11.53 17.19 -5.22
C ALA A 176 -10.87 15.81 -5.12
N VAL A 177 -11.40 14.88 -4.31
CA VAL A 177 -10.94 13.48 -4.29
C VAL A 177 -11.29 12.79 -5.61
N LEU A 178 -12.54 12.93 -6.07
CA LEU A 178 -12.99 12.31 -7.31
C LEU A 178 -12.20 12.80 -8.54
N TRP A 179 -12.00 14.11 -8.64
CA TRP A 179 -11.24 14.72 -9.73
C TRP A 179 -9.80 14.21 -9.77
N ARG A 180 -9.14 14.11 -8.61
CA ARG A 180 -7.78 13.54 -8.51
C ARG A 180 -7.76 12.05 -8.86
N ALA A 181 -8.73 11.27 -8.39
CA ALA A 181 -8.86 9.85 -8.75
C ALA A 181 -9.00 9.65 -10.27
N CYS A 182 -9.83 10.47 -10.94
CA CYS A 182 -9.96 10.46 -12.40
C CYS A 182 -8.65 10.85 -13.09
N GLY A 183 -8.01 11.94 -12.64
CA GLY A 183 -6.74 12.41 -13.20
C GLY A 183 -5.63 11.37 -13.08
N LEU A 184 -5.54 10.68 -11.93
CA LEU A 184 -4.60 9.59 -11.71
C LEU A 184 -4.84 8.44 -12.68
N ALA A 185 -6.09 8.01 -12.84
CA ALA A 185 -6.40 6.89 -13.72
C ALA A 185 -6.08 7.21 -15.20
N ASP A 186 -6.27 8.46 -15.62
CA ASP A 186 -5.86 8.92 -16.95
C ASP A 186 -4.32 9.03 -17.09
N GLY A 187 -3.65 9.55 -16.07
CA GLY A 187 -2.19 9.69 -16.05
C GLY A 187 -1.44 8.36 -16.02
N LEU A 188 -2.00 7.34 -15.38
CA LEU A 188 -1.41 5.99 -15.31
C LEU A 188 -1.49 5.21 -16.64
N ARG A 189 -2.48 5.51 -17.50
CA ARG A 189 -2.66 4.88 -18.82
C ARG A 189 -2.95 5.94 -19.88
N PRO A 190 -1.97 6.79 -20.21
CA PRO A 190 -2.18 7.89 -21.15
C PRO A 190 -2.47 7.34 -22.55
N GLN A 191 -3.54 7.86 -23.15
CA GLN A 191 -4.01 7.36 -24.43
C GLN A 191 -3.19 7.91 -25.61
N ARG A 192 -3.05 7.10 -26.66
CA ARG A 192 -2.22 7.45 -27.84
C ARG A 192 -2.70 8.74 -28.48
N GLY A 193 -1.78 9.64 -28.77
CA GLY A 193 -2.07 10.94 -29.40
C GLY A 193 -2.40 12.07 -28.42
N GLY A 194 -2.19 11.87 -27.11
CA GLY A 194 -2.24 12.95 -26.10
C GLY A 194 -3.65 13.46 -25.78
N ARG A 195 -4.71 12.81 -26.27
CA ARG A 195 -6.09 13.13 -25.90
C ARG A 195 -6.51 12.23 -24.74
N SER A 196 -6.84 12.84 -23.61
CA SER A 196 -7.44 12.17 -22.46
C SER A 196 -8.68 11.36 -22.89
N ASN A 197 -8.69 10.08 -22.56
CA ASN A 197 -9.89 9.25 -22.64
C ASN A 197 -9.94 8.36 -21.40
N LEU A 198 -10.41 8.98 -20.32
CA LEU A 198 -10.56 8.37 -18.99
C LEU A 198 -11.21 6.97 -19.01
N GLU A 199 -12.22 6.78 -19.86
CA GLU A 199 -12.92 5.50 -19.95
C GLU A 199 -12.01 4.40 -20.52
N ALA A 200 -11.24 4.72 -21.57
CA ALA A 200 -10.24 3.79 -22.11
C ALA A 200 -9.13 3.52 -21.09
N SER A 201 -8.58 4.57 -20.45
CA SER A 201 -7.51 4.46 -19.45
C SER A 201 -7.90 3.53 -18.31
N VAL A 202 -9.15 3.62 -17.83
CA VAL A 202 -9.60 2.76 -16.73
C VAL A 202 -10.03 1.38 -17.17
N ASN A 203 -10.63 1.23 -18.35
CA ASN A 203 -10.87 -0.12 -18.89
C ASN A 203 -9.54 -0.88 -19.03
N GLU A 204 -8.47 -0.20 -19.42
CA GLU A 204 -7.12 -0.76 -19.48
C GLU A 204 -6.57 -1.12 -18.10
N LEU A 205 -6.68 -0.23 -17.10
CA LEU A 205 -6.28 -0.52 -15.71
C LEU A 205 -7.06 -1.72 -15.14
N ILE A 206 -8.39 -1.72 -15.26
CA ILE A 206 -9.25 -2.81 -14.80
C ILE A 206 -8.87 -4.11 -15.50
N ALA A 207 -8.61 -4.09 -16.81
CA ALA A 207 -8.20 -5.26 -17.57
C ALA A 207 -6.85 -5.83 -17.08
N GLY A 208 -5.86 -4.96 -16.84
CA GLY A 208 -4.56 -5.32 -16.28
C GLY A 208 -4.66 -5.93 -14.87
N MET A 209 -5.68 -5.55 -14.11
CA MET A 209 -5.85 -5.95 -12.72
C MET A 209 -6.70 -7.21 -12.51
N ARG A 210 -7.36 -7.75 -13.53
CA ARG A 210 -8.33 -8.85 -13.38
C ARG A 210 -7.80 -10.09 -12.65
N ARG A 211 -6.49 -10.32 -12.70
CA ARG A 211 -5.83 -11.47 -12.05
C ARG A 211 -5.41 -11.21 -10.60
N TYR A 212 -5.45 -9.96 -10.17
CA TYR A 212 -4.80 -9.48 -8.95
C TYR A 212 -5.78 -8.90 -7.93
N VAL A 213 -7.05 -8.77 -8.30
CA VAL A 213 -8.10 -8.26 -7.42
C VAL A 213 -9.32 -9.17 -7.47
N SER A 214 -10.11 -9.16 -6.40
CA SER A 214 -11.29 -10.01 -6.32
C SER A 214 -12.36 -9.64 -7.35
N SER A 215 -13.17 -10.60 -7.76
CA SER A 215 -14.30 -10.38 -8.67
C SER A 215 -15.31 -9.37 -8.13
N THR A 216 -15.46 -9.29 -6.80
CA THR A 216 -16.28 -8.28 -6.12
C THR A 216 -15.77 -6.87 -6.39
N VAL A 217 -14.46 -6.64 -6.25
CA VAL A 217 -13.83 -5.34 -6.53
C VAL A 217 -13.97 -4.96 -8.01
N LEU A 218 -13.73 -5.92 -8.93
CA LEU A 218 -13.92 -5.69 -10.36
C LEU A 218 -15.37 -5.29 -10.70
N SER A 219 -16.34 -5.98 -10.09
CA SER A 219 -17.76 -5.70 -10.30
C SER A 219 -18.15 -4.32 -9.76
N GLN A 220 -17.59 -3.94 -8.61
CA GLN A 220 -17.75 -2.61 -8.05
C GLN A 220 -17.20 -1.54 -9.00
N TRP A 221 -15.96 -1.69 -9.50
CA TRP A 221 -15.41 -0.72 -10.45
C TRP A 221 -16.21 -0.60 -11.75
N ALA A 222 -16.67 -1.73 -12.30
CA ALA A 222 -17.50 -1.73 -13.50
C ALA A 222 -18.81 -0.95 -13.30
N LYS A 223 -19.36 -0.95 -12.08
CA LYS A 223 -20.57 -0.20 -11.72
C LYS A 223 -20.29 1.27 -11.41
N GLU A 224 -19.29 1.56 -10.58
CA GLU A 224 -19.05 2.90 -10.06
C GLU A 224 -18.41 3.84 -11.08
N TRP A 225 -17.65 3.31 -12.05
CA TRP A 225 -16.89 4.18 -12.95
C TRP A 225 -17.69 4.93 -14.01
N PRO A 226 -18.71 4.31 -14.64
CA PRO A 226 -19.70 5.07 -15.42
C PRO A 226 -20.39 6.17 -14.60
N GLU A 227 -20.63 5.93 -13.31
CA GLU A 227 -21.24 6.91 -12.41
C GLU A 227 -20.30 8.09 -12.13
N TYR A 228 -19.02 7.83 -11.87
CA TYR A 228 -18.03 8.89 -11.67
C TYR A 228 -17.84 9.77 -12.92
N LYS A 229 -17.97 9.21 -14.13
CA LYS A 229 -18.03 10.00 -15.37
C LYS A 229 -19.24 10.95 -15.39
N LYS A 230 -20.43 10.47 -14.99
CA LYS A 230 -21.64 11.31 -14.89
C LYS A 230 -21.49 12.40 -13.84
N VAL A 231 -20.94 12.07 -12.67
CA VAL A 231 -20.68 13.02 -11.58
C VAL A 231 -19.70 14.11 -12.03
N ARG A 232 -18.57 13.73 -12.65
CA ARG A 232 -17.61 14.69 -13.22
C ARG A 232 -18.28 15.61 -14.24
N ASN A 233 -19.07 15.05 -15.15
CA ASN A 233 -19.77 15.84 -16.17
C ASN A 233 -20.82 16.79 -15.56
N GLY A 234 -21.49 16.42 -14.47
CA GLY A 234 -22.42 17.31 -13.76
C GLY A 234 -21.74 18.51 -13.10
N PHE A 235 -20.45 18.41 -12.75
CA PHE A 235 -19.64 19.56 -12.32
C PHE A 235 -19.20 20.47 -13.46
N THR A 236 -19.04 19.94 -14.68
CA THR A 236 -18.57 20.72 -15.85
C THR A 236 -19.70 21.26 -16.72
N HIS A 237 -20.87 20.60 -16.73
CA HIS A 237 -22.03 20.92 -17.56
C HIS A 237 -23.24 21.25 -16.68
N VAL A 238 -23.19 22.43 -16.04
CA VAL A 238 -24.16 22.87 -15.02
C VAL A 238 -25.60 22.96 -15.56
N ALA A 239 -25.77 23.36 -16.82
CA ALA A 239 -27.04 23.26 -17.53
C ALA A 239 -27.21 21.81 -18.01
N GLY A 240 -27.72 20.95 -17.13
CA GLY A 240 -27.77 19.49 -17.36
C GLY A 240 -28.40 19.08 -18.70
N GLU A 241 -27.92 17.97 -19.25
CA GLU A 241 -28.55 17.27 -20.37
C GLU A 241 -29.58 16.25 -19.86
N ASN A 242 -30.58 15.89 -20.68
CA ASN A 242 -31.59 14.89 -20.33
C ASN A 242 -30.94 13.56 -19.93
N GLY A 243 -31.13 13.13 -18.68
CA GLY A 243 -30.57 11.89 -18.13
C GLY A 243 -29.22 12.02 -17.42
N ALA A 244 -28.67 13.23 -17.32
CA ALA A 244 -27.48 13.53 -16.51
C ALA A 244 -27.88 14.00 -15.09
N TYR A 245 -26.97 13.83 -14.12
CA TYR A 245 -27.14 14.42 -12.79
C TYR A 245 -27.11 15.95 -12.89
N SER A 246 -27.99 16.62 -12.14
CA SER A 246 -27.87 18.07 -11.97
C SER A 246 -26.69 18.41 -11.07
N PHE A 247 -26.20 19.65 -11.14
CA PHE A 247 -25.16 20.12 -10.20
C PHE A 247 -25.58 19.91 -8.75
N ALA A 248 -26.85 20.14 -8.40
CA ALA A 248 -27.35 19.95 -7.04
C ALA A 248 -27.27 18.47 -6.59
N ASP A 249 -27.61 17.53 -7.48
CA ASP A 249 -27.53 16.09 -7.19
C ASP A 249 -26.06 15.67 -6.95
N VAL A 250 -25.17 16.07 -7.85
CA VAL A 250 -23.74 15.79 -7.76
C VAL A 250 -23.14 16.42 -6.50
N ALA A 251 -23.49 17.67 -6.21
CA ALA A 251 -23.02 18.37 -5.02
C ALA A 251 -23.49 17.67 -3.74
N SER A 252 -24.73 17.20 -3.69
CA SER A 252 -25.25 16.44 -2.56
C SER A 252 -24.49 15.13 -2.36
N ARG A 253 -24.17 14.40 -3.43
CA ARG A 253 -23.41 13.14 -3.35
C ARG A 253 -21.99 13.34 -2.84
N MET A 254 -21.28 14.36 -3.34
CA MET A 254 -19.90 14.62 -2.94
C MET A 254 -19.75 15.17 -1.53
N ARG A 255 -20.84 15.56 -0.87
CA ARG A 255 -20.82 15.83 0.57
C ARG A 255 -20.71 14.55 1.39
N ASN A 256 -21.17 13.42 0.86
CA ASN A 256 -21.18 12.17 1.60
C ASN A 256 -19.85 11.42 1.40
N ARG A 257 -19.13 11.22 2.50
CA ARG A 257 -17.86 10.49 2.52
C ARG A 257 -17.95 9.08 1.89
N SER A 258 -19.04 8.37 2.13
CA SER A 258 -19.23 6.99 1.62
C SER A 258 -19.33 6.92 0.08
N GLU A 259 -19.81 7.98 -0.57
CA GLU A 259 -19.88 8.07 -2.03
C GLU A 259 -18.49 8.30 -2.67
N VAL A 260 -17.57 8.90 -1.91
CA VAL A 260 -16.21 9.24 -2.35
C VAL A 260 -15.21 8.10 -2.08
N ALA A 261 -15.45 7.29 -1.05
CA ALA A 261 -14.58 6.20 -0.64
C ALA A 261 -14.19 5.21 -1.77
N PRO A 262 -15.09 4.80 -2.68
CA PRO A 262 -14.70 3.90 -3.77
C PRO A 262 -13.74 4.56 -4.77
N ALA A 263 -13.83 5.87 -5.00
CA ALA A 263 -12.88 6.60 -5.86
C ALA A 263 -11.46 6.60 -5.26
N LEU A 264 -11.36 6.87 -3.96
CA LEU A 264 -10.07 6.81 -3.25
C LEU A 264 -9.47 5.40 -3.26
N THR A 265 -10.30 4.40 -3.02
CA THR A 265 -9.90 2.98 -3.08
C THR A 265 -9.38 2.62 -4.47
N SER A 266 -10.12 3.00 -5.51
CA SER A 266 -9.75 2.73 -6.90
C SER A 266 -8.43 3.39 -7.27
N ALA A 267 -8.28 4.69 -6.97
CA ALA A 267 -7.05 5.43 -7.25
C ALA A 267 -5.83 4.84 -6.54
N THR A 268 -5.96 4.53 -5.25
CA THR A 268 -4.86 3.91 -4.48
C THR A 268 -4.53 2.52 -5.02
N THR A 269 -5.53 1.73 -5.42
CA THR A 269 -5.29 0.40 -5.99
C THR A 269 -4.67 0.46 -7.38
N PHE A 270 -5.05 1.41 -8.23
CA PHE A 270 -4.45 1.62 -9.56
C PHE A 270 -2.99 2.08 -9.47
N VAL A 271 -2.70 2.99 -8.55
CA VAL A 271 -1.32 3.43 -8.26
C VAL A 271 -0.51 2.27 -7.71
N GLY A 272 -1.01 1.55 -6.70
CA GLY A 272 -0.32 0.38 -6.14
C GLY A 272 -0.08 -0.71 -7.18
N HIS A 273 -1.04 -0.97 -8.06
CA HIS A 273 -0.84 -1.90 -9.16
C HIS A 273 0.29 -1.47 -10.10
N SER A 274 0.27 -0.21 -10.55
CA SER A 274 1.28 0.30 -11.50
C SER A 274 2.67 0.33 -10.87
N LEU A 275 2.77 0.70 -9.60
CA LEU A 275 4.02 0.65 -8.84
C LEU A 275 4.58 -0.78 -8.75
N ALA A 276 3.72 -1.77 -8.49
CA ALA A 276 4.15 -3.17 -8.46
C ALA A 276 4.68 -3.65 -9.83
N GLU A 277 4.12 -3.16 -10.94
CA GLU A 277 4.64 -3.42 -12.29
C GLU A 277 6.03 -2.81 -12.49
N GLU A 278 6.20 -1.54 -12.12
CA GLU A 278 7.49 -0.84 -12.21
C GLU A 278 8.58 -1.52 -11.36
N LEU A 279 8.23 -2.00 -10.16
CA LEU A 279 9.17 -2.72 -9.29
C LEU A 279 9.58 -4.08 -9.84
N LEU A 280 8.71 -4.76 -10.57
CA LEU A 280 9.06 -6.02 -11.24
C LEU A 280 10.07 -5.82 -12.36
N ASP A 281 9.92 -4.74 -13.13
CA ASP A 281 10.79 -4.41 -14.26
C ASP A 281 12.08 -3.70 -13.85
N SER A 282 12.25 -3.40 -12.56
CA SER A 282 13.38 -2.65 -12.05
C SER A 282 14.70 -3.47 -12.02
N PRO A 283 15.87 -2.83 -12.16
CA PRO A 283 17.15 -3.56 -12.27
C PRO A 283 17.52 -4.34 -11.01
N LEU A 284 17.74 -5.65 -11.15
CA LEU A 284 18.09 -6.56 -10.05
C LEU A 284 19.35 -6.16 -9.26
N ALA A 285 20.32 -5.51 -9.92
CA ALA A 285 21.54 -5.04 -9.26
C ALA A 285 21.27 -4.05 -8.12
N ARG A 286 20.21 -3.22 -8.23
CA ARG A 286 19.78 -2.32 -7.15
C ARG A 286 19.39 -3.13 -5.92
N TRP A 287 18.55 -4.14 -6.09
CA TRP A 287 17.96 -4.90 -4.99
C TRP A 287 18.95 -5.84 -4.32
N ARG A 288 19.93 -6.37 -5.08
CA ARG A 288 21.09 -7.07 -4.50
C ARG A 288 21.86 -6.15 -3.54
N ALA A 289 22.21 -4.95 -4.00
CA ALA A 289 22.95 -3.99 -3.18
C ALA A 289 22.17 -3.56 -1.93
N VAL A 290 20.85 -3.34 -2.06
CA VAL A 290 19.98 -3.05 -0.91
C VAL A 290 19.98 -4.25 0.06
N ALA A 291 19.77 -5.47 -0.42
CA ALA A 291 19.78 -6.67 0.42
C ALA A 291 21.12 -6.86 1.15
N ASP A 292 22.25 -6.66 0.47
CA ASP A 292 23.59 -6.71 1.06
C ASP A 292 23.75 -5.67 2.19
N ASN A 293 23.28 -4.44 1.98
CA ASN A 293 23.37 -3.36 2.97
C ASN A 293 22.51 -3.66 4.21
N LEU A 294 21.26 -4.08 4.01
CA LEU A 294 20.36 -4.44 5.11
C LEU A 294 20.90 -5.62 5.94
N GLU A 295 21.53 -6.58 5.27
CA GLU A 295 22.15 -7.72 5.94
C GLU A 295 23.24 -7.26 6.92
N TRP A 296 24.11 -6.34 6.48
CA TRP A 296 25.16 -5.79 7.31
C TRP A 296 24.60 -4.96 8.49
N GLU A 297 23.57 -4.15 8.26
CA GLU A 297 22.93 -3.35 9.32
C GLU A 297 22.30 -4.25 10.39
N LEU A 298 21.55 -5.27 9.96
CA LEU A 298 20.80 -6.13 10.86
C LEU A 298 21.68 -7.11 11.65
N GLN A 299 22.88 -7.43 11.16
CA GLN A 299 23.85 -8.26 11.89
C GLN A 299 24.22 -7.70 13.26
N ALA A 300 24.17 -6.37 13.44
CA ALA A 300 24.49 -5.71 14.72
C ALA A 300 23.54 -6.12 15.87
N TYR A 301 22.42 -6.76 15.57
CA TYR A 301 21.38 -7.10 16.55
C TYR A 301 21.25 -8.59 16.85
N GLU A 302 22.07 -9.46 16.25
CA GLU A 302 21.98 -10.92 16.41
C GLU A 302 22.05 -11.37 17.87
N ASP A 303 22.88 -10.70 18.69
CA ASP A 303 23.07 -11.03 20.10
C ASP A 303 21.83 -10.73 20.98
N PHE A 304 20.84 -10.01 20.46
CA PHE A 304 19.59 -9.67 21.16
C PHE A 304 18.43 -10.59 20.81
N ALA A 305 18.68 -11.65 20.03
CA ALA A 305 17.64 -12.62 19.71
C ALA A 305 17.05 -13.22 21.01
N PRO A 306 15.72 -13.32 21.13
CA PRO A 306 15.10 -13.90 22.31
C PRO A 306 15.61 -15.34 22.50
N ALA A 307 16.16 -15.64 23.68
CA ALA A 307 16.68 -16.96 24.02
C ALA A 307 15.58 -18.03 23.83
N GLY A 308 15.69 -18.85 22.78
CA GLY A 308 14.72 -19.89 22.46
C GLY A 308 14.35 -20.05 20.98
N SER A 309 14.94 -19.30 20.05
CA SER A 309 14.66 -19.42 18.60
C SER A 309 15.26 -20.67 17.92
N ASP A 310 16.11 -21.45 18.62
CA ASP A 310 16.74 -22.67 18.09
C ASP A 310 15.77 -23.86 17.88
N SER A 311 14.47 -23.71 18.17
CA SER A 311 13.48 -24.80 18.04
C SER A 311 12.37 -24.52 17.03
N TRP A 312 12.72 -24.13 15.80
CA TRP A 312 11.84 -24.29 14.64
C TRP A 312 12.29 -25.49 13.80
N THR A 313 12.30 -26.68 14.41
CA THR A 313 12.30 -27.92 13.64
C THR A 313 10.86 -28.17 13.17
N SER A 314 10.68 -28.25 11.86
CA SER A 314 9.39 -28.52 11.21
C SER A 314 8.68 -29.74 11.83
N PRO A 315 7.41 -29.64 12.25
CA PRO A 315 6.63 -30.82 12.55
C PRO A 315 6.07 -31.42 11.25
N HIS A 316 6.54 -32.64 11.00
CA HIS A 316 5.82 -33.75 10.36
C HIS A 316 5.88 -33.91 8.83
N SER A 317 6.88 -34.71 8.43
CA SER A 317 6.61 -35.88 7.60
C SER A 317 5.81 -36.90 8.43
N GLY A 318 4.64 -37.29 7.93
CA GLY A 318 3.81 -38.38 8.43
C GLY A 318 2.77 -38.74 7.38
#